data_AF-A0A3E0PU70-F1
#
_entry.id   AF-A0A3E0PU70-F1
#
_cell.length_a   1.000
_cell.length_b   1.000
_cell.length_c   1.000
_cell.angle_alpha   90.00
_cell.angle_beta   90.00
_cell.angle_gamma   90.00
#
_symmetry.space_group_name_H-M   'P 1'
#
loop_
_entity.id
_entity.type
_entity.pdbx_description
1 polymer ?
#
loop_
_entity_poly.entity_id
_entity_poly.type
_entity_poly.pdbx_seq_one_letter_code
_entity_poly.pdbx_strand_id
1 'polypeptide(L)'
;MITADQSKRPQALSLYDEAVHEADRHKWIVSERLGRDGGRPAWCEWWSRHWPDFCRRRRIEHLSGERRWKEFEDNAFGSFYDLVVSGDPLVDRVLDRVAEGWENLDFACWLQEWDLPRNRVLAILEVVNINTASRLEPKFG
;
A
#
# COMPACT_ATOMS: atom_id res chain seq x y z
N MET A 1 20.76 15.44 -18.61
CA MET A 1 20.12 14.15 -18.96
C MET A 1 20.89 13.06 -18.22
N ILE A 2 20.51 12.80 -16.96
CA ILE A 2 21.16 11.80 -16.12
C ILE A 2 20.30 10.55 -16.25
N THR A 3 20.76 9.56 -17.01
CA THR A 3 20.20 8.21 -16.97
C THR A 3 20.48 7.66 -15.57
N ALA A 4 19.42 7.47 -14.79
CA ALA A 4 19.51 6.75 -13.53
C ALA A 4 20.20 5.40 -13.77
N ASP A 5 21.24 5.15 -12.99
CA ASP A 5 22.02 3.93 -13.00
C ASP A 5 21.10 2.73 -12.69
N GLN A 6 20.70 1.98 -13.72
CA GLN A 6 19.84 0.80 -13.57
C GLN A 6 20.57 -0.39 -12.88
N SER A 7 21.84 -0.24 -12.49
CA SER A 7 22.70 -1.33 -12.01
C SER A 7 22.40 -1.84 -10.61
N LYS A 8 21.58 -1.16 -9.79
CA LYS A 8 21.20 -1.64 -8.44
C LYS A 8 19.76 -1.30 -8.08
N ARG A 9 18.79 -1.93 -8.75
CA ARG A 9 17.43 -1.99 -8.19
C ARG A 9 17.48 -2.75 -6.86
N PRO A 10 16.80 -2.29 -5.80
CA PRO A 10 16.77 -3.00 -4.54
C PRO A 10 16.16 -4.40 -4.73
N GLN A 11 16.61 -5.34 -3.89
CA GLN A 11 16.05 -6.68 -3.87
C GLN A 11 14.56 -6.60 -3.53
N ALA A 12 13.73 -7.25 -4.34
CA ALA A 12 12.30 -7.31 -4.08
C ALA A 12 12.02 -8.22 -2.86
N LEU A 13 11.14 -7.77 -1.97
CA LEU A 13 10.64 -8.51 -0.81
C LEU A 13 9.27 -9.14 -1.15
N SER A 14 8.85 -10.16 -0.39
CA SER A 14 7.51 -10.75 -0.55
C SER A 14 6.53 -10.12 0.44
N LEU A 15 5.40 -9.64 -0.08
CA LEU A 15 4.26 -9.20 0.73
C LEU A 15 3.78 -10.30 1.65
N TYR A 16 3.71 -11.53 1.15
CA TYR A 16 3.17 -12.65 1.91
C TYR A 16 4.10 -13.07 3.05
N ASP A 17 5.41 -13.06 2.84
CA ASP A 17 6.36 -13.37 3.91
C ASP A 17 6.30 -12.30 5.01
N GLU A 18 6.26 -11.01 4.62
CA GLU A 18 6.09 -9.90 5.57
C GLU A 18 4.75 -9.99 6.33
N ALA A 19 3.68 -10.35 5.64
CA ALA A 19 2.35 -10.49 6.23
C ALA A 19 2.24 -11.64 7.22
N VAL A 20 2.97 -12.75 7.02
CA VAL A 20 3.07 -13.81 8.02
C VAL A 20 3.67 -13.27 9.32
N HIS A 21 4.72 -12.45 9.23
CA HIS A 21 5.33 -11.82 10.40
C HIS A 21 4.39 -10.84 11.12
N GLU A 22 3.63 -10.04 10.39
CA GLU A 22 2.62 -9.15 10.97
C GLU A 22 1.46 -9.91 11.61
N ALA A 23 1.00 -11.01 11.00
CA ALA A 23 -0.02 -11.89 11.58
C ALA A 23 0.46 -12.57 12.88
N ASP A 24 1.72 -13.02 12.92
CA ASP A 24 2.34 -13.58 14.13
C ASP A 24 2.48 -12.52 15.24
N ARG A 25 2.89 -11.30 14.88
CA ARG A 25 2.93 -10.16 15.81
C ARG A 25 1.54 -9.84 16.35
N HIS A 26 0.53 -9.80 15.50
CA HIS A 26 -0.85 -9.55 15.92
C HIS A 26 -1.34 -10.61 16.89
N LYS A 27 -1.12 -11.89 16.58
CA LYS A 27 -1.44 -13.00 17.49
C LYS A 27 -0.75 -12.83 18.85
N TRP A 28 0.51 -12.43 18.88
CA TRP A 28 1.23 -12.17 20.13
C TRP A 28 0.56 -11.05 20.93
N ILE A 29 0.25 -9.91 20.31
CA ILE A 29 -0.45 -8.79 20.97
C ILE A 29 -1.81 -9.21 21.55
N VAL A 30 -2.59 -10.00 20.79
CA VAL A 30 -3.87 -10.53 21.26
C VAL A 30 -3.68 -11.47 22.43
N SER A 31 -2.64 -12.30 22.41
CA SER A 31 -2.35 -13.25 23.49
C SER A 31 -2.00 -12.52 24.79
N GLU A 32 -1.15 -11.48 24.70
CA GLU A 32 -0.82 -10.62 25.84
C GLU A 32 -2.07 -9.96 26.42
N ARG A 33 -2.95 -9.44 25.57
CA ARG A 33 -4.20 -8.80 26.00
C ARG A 33 -5.17 -9.76 26.70
N LEU A 34 -5.21 -11.02 26.28
CA LEU A 34 -6.11 -12.03 26.83
C LEU A 34 -5.53 -12.77 28.04
N GLY A 35 -4.23 -12.63 28.32
CA GLY A 35 -3.53 -13.42 29.34
C GLY A 35 -3.48 -14.92 29.03
N ARG A 36 -3.69 -15.30 27.77
CA ARG A 36 -3.67 -16.69 27.26
C ARG A 36 -3.38 -16.69 25.77
N ASP A 37 -2.97 -17.83 25.21
CA ASP A 37 -2.72 -17.94 23.77
C ASP A 37 -3.99 -17.63 22.95
N GLY A 38 -3.88 -16.62 22.08
CA GLY A 38 -4.91 -16.26 21.10
C GLY A 38 -4.96 -17.23 19.91
N GLY A 39 -3.88 -17.99 19.69
CA GLY A 39 -3.81 -19.11 18.76
C GLY A 39 -4.15 -18.75 17.31
N ARG A 40 -4.64 -19.75 16.57
CA ARG A 40 -5.02 -19.62 15.15
C ARG A 40 -6.15 -18.61 14.88
N PRO A 41 -7.17 -18.45 15.74
CA PRO A 41 -8.22 -17.45 15.51
C PRO A 41 -7.68 -16.01 15.39
N ALA A 42 -6.80 -15.58 16.30
CA ALA A 42 -6.19 -14.24 16.23
C ALA A 42 -5.34 -14.07 14.96
N TRP A 43 -4.65 -15.14 14.56
CA TRP A 43 -3.84 -15.12 13.35
C TRP A 43 -4.69 -15.01 12.08
N CYS A 44 -5.78 -15.77 11.97
CA CYS A 44 -6.76 -15.65 10.86
C CYS A 44 -7.49 -14.30 10.86
N GLU A 45 -7.77 -13.75 12.04
CA GLU A 45 -8.38 -12.43 12.18
C GLU A 45 -7.54 -11.37 11.46
N TRP A 46 -6.21 -11.41 11.64
CA TRP A 46 -5.31 -10.47 10.97
C TRP A 46 -5.45 -10.53 9.44
N TRP A 47 -5.44 -11.73 8.86
CA TRP A 47 -5.60 -11.89 7.41
C TRP A 47 -6.96 -11.40 6.90
N SER A 48 -8.03 -11.60 7.67
CA SER A 48 -9.35 -11.13 7.24
C SER A 48 -9.53 -9.60 7.38
N ARG A 49 -8.94 -9.00 8.42
CA ARG A 49 -9.20 -7.59 8.79
C ARG A 49 -8.12 -6.61 8.34
N HIS A 50 -6.87 -7.03 8.32
CA HIS A 50 -5.73 -6.13 8.12
C HIS A 50 -5.03 -6.32 6.77
N TRP A 51 -5.24 -7.45 6.09
CA TRP A 51 -4.61 -7.73 4.80
C TRP A 51 -4.91 -6.68 3.71
N PRO A 52 -6.15 -6.21 3.50
CA PRO A 52 -6.42 -5.21 2.46
C PRO A 52 -5.66 -3.90 2.68
N ASP A 53 -5.68 -3.39 3.91
CA ASP A 53 -4.98 -2.17 4.30
C ASP A 53 -3.45 -2.33 4.24
N PHE A 54 -2.96 -3.51 4.63
CA PHE A 54 -1.55 -3.86 4.50
C PHE A 54 -1.10 -3.80 3.04
N CYS A 55 -1.80 -4.49 2.13
CA CYS A 55 -1.50 -4.49 0.70
C CYS A 55 -1.52 -3.08 0.11
N ARG A 56 -2.52 -2.28 0.48
CA ARG A 56 -2.68 -0.87 0.06
C ARG A 56 -1.47 -0.02 0.45
N ARG A 57 -1.02 -0.09 1.71
CA ARG A 57 0.17 0.64 2.18
C ARG A 57 1.44 0.16 1.48
N ARG A 58 1.63 -1.15 1.34
CA ARG A 58 2.80 -1.70 0.64
C ARG A 58 2.81 -1.33 -0.84
N ARG A 59 1.63 -1.16 -1.46
CA ARG A 59 1.53 -0.67 -2.83
C ARG A 59 2.00 0.78 -2.93
N ILE A 60 1.66 1.63 -1.98
CA ILE A 60 2.16 3.01 -1.93
C ILE A 60 3.69 3.01 -1.82
N GLU A 61 4.27 2.22 -0.91
CA GLU A 61 5.74 2.09 -0.80
C GLU A 61 6.40 1.66 -2.12
N HIS A 62 5.74 0.74 -2.85
CA HIS A 62 6.19 0.28 -4.15
C HIS A 62 6.21 1.41 -5.19
N LEU A 63 5.11 2.15 -5.29
CA LEU A 63 4.94 3.23 -6.25
C LEU A 63 5.83 4.44 -5.92
N SER A 64 6.04 4.74 -4.64
CA SER A 64 6.96 5.78 -4.17
C SER A 64 8.44 5.41 -4.35
N GLY A 65 8.74 4.14 -4.61
CA GLY A 65 10.11 3.66 -4.77
C GLY A 65 10.85 3.39 -3.44
N GLU A 66 10.13 3.37 -2.31
CA GLU A 66 10.69 3.12 -0.99
C GLU A 66 11.08 1.66 -0.80
N ARG A 67 10.19 0.75 -1.22
CA ARG A 67 10.38 -0.68 -1.06
C ARG A 67 9.76 -1.45 -2.22
N ARG A 68 10.55 -2.35 -2.80
CA ARG A 68 10.11 -3.18 -3.92
C ARG A 68 9.47 -4.46 -3.42
N TRP A 69 8.30 -4.78 -3.96
CA TRP A 69 7.45 -5.89 -3.55
C TRP A 69 7.19 -6.81 -4.75
N LYS A 70 7.40 -8.13 -4.60
CA LYS A 70 7.38 -9.11 -5.69
C LYS A 70 5.99 -9.34 -6.28
N GLU A 71 4.95 -9.16 -5.46
CA GLU A 71 3.56 -9.43 -5.81
C GLU A 71 2.91 -8.27 -6.59
N PHE A 72 3.59 -7.13 -6.71
CA PHE A 72 3.18 -6.02 -7.58
C PHE A 72 3.99 -5.99 -8.87
N GLU A 73 3.48 -5.26 -9.85
CA GLU A 73 4.09 -5.17 -11.17
C GLU A 73 5.44 -4.46 -11.12
N ASP A 74 6.49 -5.09 -11.64
CA ASP A 74 7.85 -4.57 -11.51
C ASP A 74 8.08 -3.23 -12.22
N ASN A 75 7.31 -2.97 -13.28
CA ASN A 75 7.36 -1.71 -14.03
C ASN A 75 6.65 -0.56 -13.29
N ALA A 76 5.84 -0.86 -12.28
CA ALA A 76 5.18 0.15 -11.46
C ALA A 76 6.09 0.69 -10.34
N PHE A 77 7.18 -0.03 -10.01
CA PHE A 77 8.12 0.39 -8.97
C PHE A 77 8.69 1.79 -9.24
N GLY A 78 8.52 2.69 -8.26
CA GLY A 78 9.02 4.05 -8.34
C GLY A 78 8.28 4.97 -9.32
N SER A 79 7.07 4.62 -9.75
CA SER A 79 6.26 5.46 -10.65
C SER A 79 6.04 6.90 -10.14
N PHE A 80 6.07 7.11 -8.82
CA PHE A 80 5.98 8.42 -8.18
C PHE A 80 7.29 8.92 -7.59
N TYR A 81 8.42 8.21 -7.78
CA TYR A 81 9.69 8.53 -7.12
C TYR A 81 10.10 9.99 -7.33
N ASP A 82 10.14 10.46 -8.58
CA ASP A 82 10.55 11.83 -8.89
C ASP A 82 9.60 12.87 -8.26
N LEU A 83 8.29 12.59 -8.23
CA LEU A 83 7.28 13.49 -7.67
C LEU A 83 7.39 13.56 -6.14
N VAL A 84 7.56 12.42 -5.47
CA VAL A 84 7.76 12.34 -4.02
C VAL A 84 9.07 13.02 -3.61
N VAL A 85 10.17 12.76 -4.31
CA VAL A 85 11.47 13.40 -4.04
C VAL A 85 11.42 14.91 -4.30
N SER A 86 10.65 15.35 -5.29
CA SER A 86 10.43 16.78 -5.54
C SER A 86 9.50 17.47 -4.54
N GLY A 87 8.84 16.71 -3.66
CA GLY A 87 7.87 17.21 -2.68
C GLY A 87 6.58 17.69 -3.31
N ASP A 88 6.06 16.97 -4.30
CA ASP A 88 4.79 17.29 -4.96
C ASP A 88 3.61 17.15 -3.99
N PRO A 89 3.02 18.28 -3.53
CA PRO A 89 2.04 18.24 -2.44
C PRO A 89 0.73 17.57 -2.84
N LEU A 90 0.42 17.45 -4.14
CA LEU A 90 -0.78 16.76 -4.57
C LEU A 90 -0.60 15.25 -4.55
N VAL A 91 0.55 14.76 -5.00
CA VAL A 91 0.89 13.34 -4.97
C VAL A 91 0.91 12.87 -3.53
N ASP A 92 1.69 13.54 -2.67
CA ASP A 92 1.78 13.19 -1.24
C ASP A 92 0.39 13.09 -0.62
N ARG A 93 -0.45 14.10 -0.84
CA ARG A 93 -1.77 14.15 -0.23
C ARG A 93 -2.76 13.13 -0.80
N VAL A 94 -2.63 12.76 -2.08
CA VAL A 94 -3.42 11.66 -2.66
C VAL A 94 -2.96 10.33 -2.07
N LEU A 95 -1.65 10.08 -2.01
CA LEU A 95 -1.09 8.85 -1.44
C LEU A 95 -1.46 8.69 0.04
N ASP A 96 -1.39 9.75 0.85
CA ASP A 96 -1.84 9.74 2.25
C ASP A 96 -3.29 9.30 2.37
N ARG A 97 -4.19 9.88 1.56
CA ARG A 97 -5.62 9.50 1.58
C ARG A 97 -5.85 8.07 1.14
N VAL A 98 -5.12 7.62 0.11
CA VAL A 98 -5.17 6.22 -0.29
C VAL A 98 -4.73 5.35 0.88
N ALA A 99 -3.67 5.69 1.61
CA ALA A 99 -3.18 4.94 2.77
C ALA A 99 -4.19 4.89 3.92
N GLU A 100 -5.00 5.93 4.08
CA GLU A 100 -6.11 6.03 5.04
C GLU A 100 -7.39 5.29 4.61
N GLY A 101 -7.34 4.55 3.50
CA GLY A 101 -8.46 3.70 3.07
C GLY A 101 -9.46 4.37 2.13
N TRP A 102 -9.17 5.57 1.62
CA TRP A 102 -10.08 6.24 0.68
C TRP A 102 -10.26 5.42 -0.59
N GLU A 103 -11.51 5.34 -1.03
CA GLU A 103 -11.93 4.73 -2.29
C GLU A 103 -12.14 5.78 -3.37
N ASN A 104 -12.30 5.34 -4.62
CA ASN A 104 -12.57 6.25 -5.75
C ASN A 104 -13.77 7.17 -5.52
N LEU A 105 -14.78 6.73 -4.76
CA LEU A 105 -15.94 7.55 -4.42
C LEU A 105 -15.58 8.71 -3.48
N ASP A 106 -14.73 8.46 -2.48
CA ASP A 106 -14.26 9.50 -1.55
C ASP A 106 -13.47 10.58 -2.31
N PHE A 107 -12.63 10.17 -3.27
CA PHE A 107 -11.94 11.09 -4.17
C PHE A 107 -12.89 11.88 -5.08
N ALA A 108 -13.96 11.24 -5.58
CA ALA A 108 -14.96 11.92 -6.40
C ALA A 108 -15.70 13.02 -5.61
N CYS A 109 -16.07 12.73 -4.36
CA CYS A 109 -16.63 13.72 -3.43
C CYS A 109 -15.63 14.85 -3.14
N TRP A 110 -14.38 14.52 -2.85
CA TRP A 110 -13.34 15.51 -2.58
C TRP A 110 -13.05 16.44 -3.76
N LEU A 111 -13.07 15.92 -4.99
CA LEU A 111 -12.94 16.71 -6.23
C LEU A 111 -14.14 17.62 -6.50
N GLN A 112 -15.32 17.33 -5.94
CA GLN A 112 -16.50 18.16 -6.09
C GLN A 112 -16.52 19.27 -5.03
N GLU A 113 -16.08 18.97 -3.81
CA GLU A 113 -16.05 19.91 -2.70
C GLU A 113 -14.86 20.88 -2.77
N TRP A 114 -13.75 20.46 -3.37
CA TRP A 114 -12.52 21.24 -3.47
C TRP A 114 -12.16 21.49 -4.93
N ASP A 115 -11.73 22.71 -5.26
CA ASP A 115 -11.28 23.11 -6.60
C ASP A 115 -9.87 22.56 -6.92
N LEU A 116 -9.77 21.24 -6.97
CA LEU A 116 -8.53 20.52 -7.22
C LEU A 116 -8.36 20.24 -8.71
N PRO A 117 -7.10 20.07 -9.19
CA PRO A 117 -6.84 19.73 -10.58
C PRO A 117 -7.29 18.29 -10.89
N ARG A 118 -8.58 18.12 -11.23
CA ARG A 118 -9.26 16.84 -11.47
C ARG A 118 -8.44 15.86 -12.30
N ASN A 119 -7.96 16.30 -13.46
CA ASN A 119 -7.22 15.44 -14.38
C ASN A 119 -5.92 14.90 -13.76
N ARG A 120 -5.28 15.70 -12.91
CA ARG A 120 -4.05 15.29 -12.21
C ARG A 120 -4.35 14.29 -11.10
N VAL A 121 -5.42 14.50 -10.33
CA VAL A 121 -5.87 13.52 -9.32
C VAL A 121 -6.22 12.19 -9.98
N LEU A 122 -6.97 12.22 -11.09
CA LEU A 122 -7.32 11.00 -11.83
C LEU A 122 -6.10 10.28 -12.38
N ALA A 123 -5.12 11.01 -12.95
CA ALA A 123 -3.87 10.41 -13.42
C ALA A 123 -3.06 9.75 -12.28
N ILE A 124 -3.04 10.36 -11.09
CA ILE A 124 -2.42 9.75 -9.91
C ILE A 124 -3.18 8.48 -9.51
N LEU A 125 -4.52 8.54 -9.41
CA LEU A 125 -5.35 7.39 -9.03
C LEU A 125 -5.27 6.24 -10.04
N GLU A 126 -5.07 6.54 -11.32
CA GLU A 126 -4.87 5.53 -12.37
C GLU A 126 -3.56 4.77 -12.19
N VAL A 127 -2.46 5.47 -11.84
CA VAL A 127 -1.18 4.82 -11.51
C VAL A 127 -1.28 4.06 -10.18
N VAL A 128 -1.92 4.66 -9.17
CA VAL A 128 -2.18 3.99 -7.89
C VAL A 128 -2.96 2.71 -8.13
N ASN A 129 -3.99 2.73 -8.97
CA ASN A 129 -4.89 1.61 -9.25
C ASN A 129 -5.18 0.78 -7.99
N ILE A 130 -5.94 1.38 -7.06
CA ILE A 130 -6.27 0.84 -5.72
C ILE A 130 -6.80 -0.60 -5.82
N ASN A 131 -7.51 -0.92 -6.90
CA ASN A 131 -8.05 -2.24 -7.20
C ASN A 131 -6.98 -3.34 -7.32
N THR A 132 -5.73 -3.00 -7.59
CA THR A 132 -4.66 -4.00 -7.73
C THR A 132 -4.28 -4.58 -6.37
N ALA A 133 -4.20 -3.74 -5.34
CA ALA A 133 -3.89 -4.18 -3.97
C ALA A 133 -5.03 -5.02 -3.38
N SER A 134 -6.29 -4.64 -3.64
CA SER A 134 -7.46 -5.35 -3.12
C SER A 134 -7.74 -6.69 -3.81
N ARG A 135 -7.13 -6.98 -4.95
CA ARG A 135 -7.24 -8.26 -5.67
C ARG A 135 -6.31 -9.35 -5.14
N LEU A 136 -5.33 -9.02 -4.31
CA LEU A 136 -4.47 -10.02 -3.72
C LEU A 136 -5.26 -10.81 -2.68
N GLU A 137 -5.43 -12.10 -2.91
CA GLU A 137 -6.18 -12.96 -1.98
C GLU A 137 -5.39 -13.19 -0.69
N PRO A 138 -6.02 -13.10 0.49
CA PRO A 138 -5.38 -13.50 1.73
C PRO A 138 -5.07 -15.01 1.67
N LYS A 139 -3.89 -15.44 2.13
CA LYS A 139 -3.49 -16.86 2.09
C LYS A 139 -4.44 -17.80 2.86
N PHE A 140 -5.29 -17.27 3.74
CA PHE A 140 -6.11 -18.05 4.68
C PHE A 140 -7.53 -17.50 4.82
N GLY A 141 -8.08 -16.89 3.76
CA GLY A 141 -9.48 -16.48 3.66
C GLY A 141 -10.42 -17.63 3.29
#